data_AF-A0A7C2F101-F1
#
_entry.id   AF-A0A7C2F101-F1
#
_cell.length_a   1.000
_cell.length_b   1.000
_cell.length_c   1.000
_cell.angle_alpha   90.00
_cell.angle_beta   90.00
_cell.angle_gamma   90.00
#
_symmetry.space_group_name_H-M   'P 1'
#
loop_
_entity.id
_entity.type
_entity.pdbx_description
1 polymer ?
#
loop_
_entity_poly.entity_id
_entity_poly.type
_entity_poly.pdbx_seq_one_letter_code
_entity_poly.pdbx_strand_id
1 'polypeptide(L)'
;MPGLKIYAGSFQSYYFFSPQIFKSASAKHNDFLVILPVNRAVRLYKRKLIDVCPDTVIINPPVFTFDDILLQLYRIMPGAKRVISGEMLHLIVEHILDQKINELKYFSSGGLPADSLVKKTTEIITELRRFGYDSNTFENLQVSDKNNIPVKYNNFKMLLSALDEHFSTHLIDEPFAMHTAAKSLNENQFHFKFPDIKDIY
;
A
#
# COMPACT_ATOMS: atom_id res chain seq x y z
N MET A 1 -24.73 -10.25 14.43
CA MET A 1 -23.37 -9.81 14.09
C MET A 1 -22.79 -10.82 13.11
N PRO A 2 -22.45 -10.43 11.87
CA PRO A 2 -21.61 -11.29 11.05
C PRO A 2 -20.22 -11.37 11.71
N GLY A 3 -19.86 -12.56 12.20
CA GLY A 3 -18.54 -12.81 12.80
C GLY A 3 -17.49 -13.11 11.73
N LEU A 4 -16.21 -13.00 12.09
CA LEU A 4 -15.09 -13.44 11.26
C LEU A 4 -15.25 -14.93 10.89
N LYS A 5 -15.21 -15.24 9.60
CA LYS A 5 -15.24 -16.62 9.09
C LYS A 5 -13.92 -16.92 8.41
N ILE A 6 -13.25 -17.99 8.85
CA ILE A 6 -12.00 -18.47 8.25
C ILE A 6 -12.32 -19.74 7.47
N TYR A 7 -11.98 -19.74 6.19
CA TYR A 7 -12.19 -20.87 5.29
C TYR A 7 -10.83 -21.44 4.89
N ALA A 8 -10.63 -22.73 5.11
CA ALA A 8 -9.44 -23.46 4.71
C ALA A 8 -9.83 -24.57 3.74
N GLY A 9 -9.07 -24.72 2.65
CA GLY A 9 -9.36 -25.70 1.60
C GLY A 9 -8.17 -25.89 0.68
N SER A 10 -8.30 -26.86 -0.23
CA SER A 10 -7.27 -27.12 -1.25
C SER A 10 -7.14 -25.95 -2.23
N PHE A 11 -6.01 -25.87 -2.93
CA PHE A 11 -5.73 -24.86 -3.95
C PHE A 11 -6.86 -24.70 -5.01
N GLN A 12 -7.59 -25.78 -5.31
CA GLN A 12 -8.70 -25.77 -6.27
C GLN A 12 -9.92 -24.95 -5.79
N SER A 13 -10.03 -24.68 -4.49
CA SER A 13 -11.14 -23.96 -3.86
C SER A 13 -10.86 -22.46 -3.70
N TYR A 14 -9.91 -21.91 -4.46
CA TYR A 14 -9.41 -20.54 -4.28
C TYR A 14 -10.50 -19.45 -4.27
N TYR A 15 -11.61 -19.64 -4.99
CA TYR A 15 -12.73 -18.70 -5.02
C TYR A 15 -14.03 -19.30 -4.44
N PHE A 16 -13.94 -20.04 -3.32
CA PHE A 16 -15.09 -20.74 -2.72
C PHE A 16 -16.30 -19.82 -2.44
N PHE A 17 -16.07 -18.52 -2.19
CA PHE A 17 -17.10 -17.53 -1.91
C PHE A 17 -17.91 -17.10 -3.14
N SER A 18 -17.44 -17.40 -4.36
CA SER A 18 -18.03 -16.89 -5.60
C SER A 18 -19.51 -17.18 -5.79
N PRO A 19 -20.04 -18.38 -5.46
CA PRO A 19 -21.47 -18.64 -5.65
C PRO A 19 -22.36 -17.68 -4.86
N GLN A 20 -21.92 -17.24 -3.68
CA GLN A 20 -22.66 -16.26 -2.86
C GLN A 20 -22.63 -14.88 -3.51
N ILE A 21 -21.44 -14.45 -3.97
CA ILE A 21 -21.26 -13.18 -4.65
C ILE A 21 -22.06 -13.12 -5.95
N PHE A 22 -22.03 -14.18 -6.77
CA PHE A 22 -22.77 -14.24 -8.02
C PHE A 22 -24.28 -14.16 -7.77
N LYS A 23 -24.77 -14.81 -6.71
CA LYS A 23 -26.18 -14.72 -6.32
C LYS A 23 -26.56 -13.30 -5.91
N SER A 24 -25.72 -12.62 -5.12
CA SER A 24 -25.94 -11.22 -4.71
C SER A 24 -25.92 -10.26 -5.92
N ALA A 25 -24.88 -10.38 -6.76
CA ALA A 25 -24.68 -9.60 -7.97
C ALA A 25 -25.82 -9.75 -8.98
N SER A 26 -26.31 -10.97 -9.23
CA SER A 26 -27.45 -11.22 -10.12
C SER A 26 -28.76 -10.64 -9.57
N ALA A 27 -28.89 -10.52 -8.25
CA ALA A 27 -30.02 -9.85 -7.59
C ALA A 27 -29.89 -8.32 -7.57
N LYS A 28 -28.88 -7.74 -8.24
CA LYS A 28 -28.56 -6.29 -8.24
C LYS A 28 -28.22 -5.75 -6.84
N HIS A 29 -27.73 -6.62 -5.96
CA HIS A 29 -27.16 -6.19 -4.68
C HIS A 29 -25.65 -6.03 -4.84
N ASN A 30 -25.13 -4.89 -4.38
CA ASN A 30 -23.71 -4.56 -4.35
C ASN A 30 -23.24 -4.51 -2.89
N ASP A 31 -23.55 -5.54 -2.11
CA ASP A 31 -23.28 -5.61 -0.66
C ASP A 31 -22.03 -6.39 -0.29
N PHE A 32 -21.20 -6.74 -1.28
CA PHE A 32 -19.98 -7.50 -1.10
C PHE A 32 -18.75 -6.71 -1.53
N LEU A 33 -17.62 -6.91 -0.87
CA LEU A 33 -16.32 -6.43 -1.29
C LEU A 33 -15.34 -7.61 -1.31
N VAL A 34 -14.58 -7.76 -2.39
CA VAL A 34 -13.60 -8.85 -2.53
C VAL A 34 -12.18 -8.29 -2.54
N ILE A 35 -11.34 -8.81 -1.66
CA ILE A 35 -9.92 -8.49 -1.61
C ILE A 35 -9.10 -9.67 -2.11
N LEU A 36 -8.40 -9.48 -3.23
CA LEU A 36 -7.54 -10.50 -3.83
C LEU A 36 -6.07 -10.08 -3.76
N PRO A 37 -5.11 -11.02 -3.68
CA PRO A 37 -3.73 -10.68 -3.39
C PRO A 37 -3.00 -9.95 -4.53
N VAL A 38 -3.47 -10.06 -5.77
CA VAL A 38 -2.78 -9.48 -6.94
C VAL A 38 -3.74 -8.96 -8.00
N ASN A 39 -3.30 -7.93 -8.73
CA ASN A 39 -4.06 -7.30 -9.82
C ASN A 39 -4.53 -8.28 -10.90
N ARG A 40 -3.72 -9.31 -11.20
CA ARG A 40 -4.11 -10.36 -12.14
C ARG A 40 -5.36 -11.12 -11.66
N ALA A 41 -5.43 -11.46 -10.38
CA ALA A 41 -6.59 -12.14 -9.79
C ALA A 41 -7.82 -11.24 -9.78
N VAL A 42 -7.65 -9.97 -9.38
CA VAL A 42 -8.70 -8.93 -9.46
C VAL A 42 -9.28 -8.84 -10.87
N ARG A 43 -8.43 -8.69 -11.90
CA ARG A 43 -8.87 -8.58 -13.29
C ARG A 43 -9.61 -9.83 -13.76
N LEU A 44 -9.09 -11.02 -13.45
CA LEU A 44 -9.73 -12.28 -13.82
C LEU A 44 -11.07 -12.46 -13.12
N TYR A 45 -11.17 -12.10 -11.84
CA TYR A 45 -12.38 -12.22 -11.06
C TYR A 45 -13.46 -11.23 -11.52
N LYS A 46 -13.10 -9.98 -11.79
CA LYS A 46 -14.00 -8.98 -12.39
C LYS A 46 -14.58 -9.47 -13.72
N ARG A 47 -13.75 -10.08 -14.58
CA ARG A 47 -14.24 -10.70 -15.83
C ARG A 47 -15.27 -11.80 -15.55
N LYS A 48 -14.98 -12.73 -14.63
CA LYS A 48 -15.94 -13.78 -14.25
C LYS A 48 -17.27 -13.22 -13.75
N LEU A 49 -17.24 -12.17 -12.93
CA LEU A 49 -18.45 -11.50 -12.45
C LEU A 49 -19.29 -10.94 -13.61
N ILE A 50 -18.64 -10.29 -14.58
CA ILE A 50 -19.31 -9.74 -15.75
C ILE A 50 -19.89 -10.86 -16.63
N ASP A 51 -19.14 -11.95 -16.83
CA ASP A 51 -19.58 -13.08 -17.67
C ASP A 51 -20.79 -13.82 -17.06
N VAL A 52 -20.84 -13.95 -15.73
CA VAL A 52 -21.91 -14.66 -15.01
C VAL A 52 -23.15 -13.78 -14.80
N CYS A 53 -22.99 -12.46 -14.78
CA CYS A 53 -24.06 -11.52 -14.53
C CYS A 53 -24.16 -10.49 -15.67
N PRO A 54 -24.44 -10.91 -16.93
CA PRO A 54 -24.38 -10.02 -18.10
C PRO A 54 -25.46 -8.92 -18.08
N ASP A 55 -26.62 -9.20 -17.46
CA ASP A 55 -27.76 -8.28 -17.40
C ASP A 55 -27.67 -7.28 -16.23
N THR A 56 -26.68 -7.44 -15.34
CA THR A 56 -26.38 -6.49 -14.29
C THR A 56 -25.08 -5.77 -14.65
N VAL A 57 -25.22 -4.56 -15.20
CA VAL A 57 -24.06 -3.71 -15.47
C VAL A 57 -23.48 -3.24 -14.13
N ILE A 58 -22.60 -4.05 -13.55
CA ILE A 58 -21.80 -3.65 -12.39
C ILE A 58 -20.65 -2.81 -12.94
N ILE A 59 -20.88 -1.50 -13.02
CA ILE A 59 -19.83 -0.53 -13.36
C ILE A 59 -18.79 -0.59 -12.25
N ASN A 60 -17.60 -1.13 -12.56
CA ASN A 60 -16.50 -1.35 -11.61
C ASN A 60 -16.87 -2.21 -10.39
N PRO A 61 -16.88 -3.56 -10.54
CA PRO A 61 -17.15 -4.45 -9.41
C PRO A 61 -16.22 -4.17 -8.23
N PRO A 62 -16.71 -4.26 -6.97
CA PRO A 62 -15.98 -3.95 -5.74
C PRO A 62 -14.96 -5.05 -5.40
N VAL A 63 -14.02 -5.27 -6.32
CA VAL A 63 -12.95 -6.26 -6.26
C VAL A 63 -11.64 -5.50 -6.36
N PHE A 64 -10.80 -5.62 -5.34
CA PHE A 64 -9.57 -4.82 -5.20
C PHE A 64 -8.42 -5.68 -4.72
N THR A 65 -7.20 -5.19 -4.88
CA THR A 65 -6.10 -5.63 -4.02
C THR A 65 -6.13 -4.90 -2.69
N PHE A 66 -5.42 -5.42 -1.70
CA PHE A 66 -5.30 -4.74 -0.40
C PHE A 66 -4.63 -3.36 -0.55
N ASP A 67 -3.63 -3.25 -1.42
CA ASP A 67 -2.96 -1.98 -1.71
C ASP A 67 -3.93 -0.97 -2.38
N ASP A 68 -4.70 -1.41 -3.39
CA ASP A 68 -5.63 -0.53 -4.11
C ASP A 68 -6.75 0.02 -3.21
N ILE A 69 -7.30 -0.83 -2.33
CA ILE A 69 -8.37 -0.40 -1.43
C ILE A 69 -7.85 0.59 -0.39
N LEU A 70 -6.67 0.36 0.18
CA LEU A 70 -6.04 1.28 1.13
C LEU A 70 -5.77 2.64 0.50
N LEU A 71 -5.27 2.70 -0.74
CA LEU A 71 -5.07 3.97 -1.45
C LEU A 71 -6.38 4.70 -1.73
N GLN A 72 -7.46 3.98 -2.07
CA GLN A 72 -8.77 4.60 -2.27
C GLN A 72 -9.35 5.15 -0.96
N LEU A 73 -9.18 4.42 0.14
CA LEU A 73 -9.63 4.85 1.46
C LEU A 73 -8.80 6.02 1.98
N TYR A 74 -7.49 6.03 1.75
CA TYR A 74 -6.63 7.17 2.09
C TYR A 74 -7.13 8.47 1.46
N ARG A 75 -7.46 8.44 0.17
CA ARG A 75 -7.85 9.64 -0.61
C ARG A 75 -9.12 10.33 -0.12
N ILE A 76 -9.95 9.66 0.67
CA ILE A 76 -11.17 10.25 1.25
C ILE A 76 -10.99 10.70 2.70
N MET A 77 -9.81 10.49 3.29
CA MET A 77 -9.55 10.89 4.66
C MET A 77 -9.46 12.43 4.77
N PRO A 78 -9.99 13.03 5.86
CA PRO A 78 -9.80 14.45 6.12
C PRO A 78 -8.31 14.80 6.20
N GLY A 79 -7.89 15.82 5.44
CA GLY A 79 -6.49 16.24 5.40
C GLY A 79 -5.55 15.31 4.64
N ALA A 80 -6.07 14.37 3.84
CA ALA A 80 -5.26 13.52 2.99
C ALA A 80 -4.34 14.36 2.08
N LYS A 81 -3.04 14.05 2.12
CA LYS A 81 -2.03 14.66 1.26
C LYS A 81 -2.14 14.09 -0.16
N ARG A 82 -1.59 14.79 -1.14
CA ARG A 82 -1.53 14.29 -2.51
C ARG A 82 -0.54 13.12 -2.60
N VAL A 83 -1.05 11.97 -3.03
CA VAL A 83 -0.24 10.77 -3.22
C VAL A 83 0.61 10.89 -4.49
N ILE A 84 1.90 10.58 -4.39
CA ILE A 84 2.81 10.48 -5.54
C ILE A 84 3.03 9.01 -5.93
N SER A 85 3.28 8.75 -7.22
CA SER A 85 3.52 7.39 -7.71
C SER A 85 4.89 6.85 -7.27
N GLY A 86 5.04 5.53 -7.32
CA GLY A 86 6.34 4.87 -7.11
C GLY A 86 7.45 5.37 -8.07
N GLU A 87 7.11 5.76 -9.30
CA GLU A 87 8.10 6.32 -10.23
C GLU A 87 8.60 7.69 -9.76
N MET A 88 7.70 8.54 -9.26
CA MET A 88 8.09 9.83 -8.71
C MET A 88 8.93 9.67 -7.45
N LEU A 89 8.58 8.70 -6.58
CA LEU A 89 9.41 8.35 -5.43
C LEU A 89 10.82 7.94 -5.87
N HIS A 90 10.94 7.11 -6.90
CA HIS A 90 12.23 6.68 -7.44
C HIS A 90 13.09 7.86 -7.90
N LEU A 91 12.52 8.80 -8.66
CA LEU A 91 13.21 10.01 -9.13
C LEU A 91 13.65 10.92 -7.97
N ILE A 92 12.83 11.03 -6.92
CA ILE A 92 13.20 11.82 -5.73
C ILE A 92 14.34 11.14 -4.98
N VAL A 93 14.31 9.81 -4.83
CA VAL A 93 15.39 9.06 -4.19
C VAL A 93 16.69 9.20 -4.98
N GLU A 94 16.63 9.10 -6.31
CA GLU A 94 17.77 9.36 -7.21
C GLU A 94 18.36 10.76 -6.96
N HIS A 95 17.51 11.78 -6.97
CA HIS A 95 17.92 13.17 -6.73
C HIS A 95 18.58 13.38 -5.35
N ILE A 96 18.02 12.79 -4.29
CA ILE A 96 18.58 12.87 -2.93
C ILE A 96 19.94 12.17 -2.88
N LEU A 97 20.06 11.01 -3.52
CA LEU A 97 21.32 10.26 -3.57
C LEU A 97 22.39 11.07 -4.29
N ASP A 98 22.09 11.69 -5.43
CA ASP A 98 23.04 12.53 -6.16
C ASP A 98 23.57 13.70 -5.31
N GLN A 99 22.69 14.33 -4.52
CA GLN A 99 23.09 15.44 -3.65
C GLN A 99 23.90 15.01 -2.43
N LYS A 100 23.59 13.84 -1.86
CA LYS A 100 24.12 13.41 -0.55
C LYS A 100 25.07 12.21 -0.64
N ILE A 101 25.46 11.74 -1.83
CA ILE A 101 26.26 10.52 -2.04
C ILE A 101 27.54 10.51 -1.20
N ASN A 102 28.19 11.66 -1.05
CA ASN A 102 29.46 11.80 -0.32
C ASN A 102 29.29 11.66 1.20
N GLU A 103 28.10 11.95 1.73
CA GLU A 103 27.76 11.80 3.15
C GLU A 103 27.31 10.36 3.45
N LEU A 104 26.87 9.65 2.41
CA LEU A 104 26.26 8.33 2.47
C LEU A 104 27.30 7.19 2.43
N LYS A 105 28.10 7.10 3.49
CA LYS A 105 29.23 6.14 3.64
C LYS A 105 28.90 4.65 3.40
N TYR A 106 27.71 4.18 3.79
CA TYR A 106 27.26 2.80 3.52
C TYR A 106 27.09 2.51 2.03
N PHE A 107 26.69 3.52 1.25
CA PHE A 107 26.39 3.39 -0.16
C PHE A 107 27.60 3.69 -1.04
N SER A 108 28.57 4.47 -0.54
CA SER A 108 29.82 4.78 -1.25
C SER A 108 30.88 3.67 -1.19
N SER A 109 30.74 2.69 -0.29
CA SER A 109 31.82 1.73 0.05
C SER A 109 31.77 0.41 -0.72
N GLY A 110 30.79 0.20 -1.60
CA GLY A 110 30.61 -1.10 -2.27
C GLY A 110 30.09 -0.97 -3.69
N GLY A 111 30.92 -0.44 -4.60
CA GLY A 111 31.01 -0.71 -6.06
C GLY A 111 29.76 -1.06 -6.91
N LEU A 112 28.54 -0.83 -6.44
CA LEU A 112 27.33 -1.09 -7.19
C LEU A 112 27.15 0.00 -8.25
N PRO A 113 26.73 -0.34 -9.48
CA PRO A 113 26.33 0.65 -10.47
C PRO A 113 25.25 1.58 -9.89
N ALA A 114 25.31 2.87 -10.21
CA ALA A 114 24.40 3.89 -9.67
C ALA A 114 22.92 3.49 -9.78
N ASP A 115 22.47 2.99 -10.93
CA ASP A 115 21.08 2.56 -11.14
C ASP A 115 20.65 1.43 -10.20
N SER A 116 21.56 0.49 -9.91
CA SER A 116 21.29 -0.62 -8.98
C SER A 116 21.19 -0.13 -7.54
N LEU A 117 21.93 0.92 -7.20
CA LEU A 117 21.91 1.56 -5.88
C LEU A 117 20.60 2.30 -5.65
N VAL A 118 20.17 3.14 -6.61
CA VAL A 118 18.93 3.90 -6.52
C VAL A 118 17.74 2.96 -6.37
N LYS A 119 17.66 1.93 -7.21
CA LYS A 119 16.59 0.92 -7.15
C LYS A 119 16.53 0.25 -5.79
N LYS A 120 17.64 -0.28 -5.30
CA LYS A 120 17.70 -0.98 -4.00
C LYS A 120 17.37 -0.05 -2.84
N THR A 121 17.81 1.20 -2.90
CA THR A 121 17.48 2.22 -1.90
C THR A 121 15.99 2.54 -1.91
N THR A 122 15.40 2.68 -3.10
CA THR A 122 13.96 2.91 -3.29
C THR A 122 13.13 1.75 -2.72
N GLU A 123 13.55 0.50 -2.96
CA GLU A 123 12.90 -0.70 -2.42
C GLU A 123 12.90 -0.70 -0.88
N ILE A 124 14.05 -0.40 -0.26
CA ILE A 124 14.16 -0.35 1.21
C ILE A 124 13.32 0.79 1.78
N ILE A 125 13.35 1.98 1.17
CA ILE A 125 12.51 3.11 1.58
C ILE A 125 11.03 2.74 1.47
N THR A 126 10.64 2.12 0.36
CA THR A 126 9.27 1.63 0.15
C THR A 126 8.84 0.68 1.28
N GLU A 127 9.69 -0.27 1.64
CA GLU A 127 9.42 -1.20 2.73
C GLU A 127 9.30 -0.49 4.08
N LEU A 128 10.25 0.38 4.42
CA LEU A 128 10.20 1.19 5.65
C LEU A 128 8.91 2.00 5.75
N ARG A 129 8.52 2.67 4.66
CA ARG A 129 7.30 3.47 4.59
C ARG A 129 6.04 2.62 4.69
N ARG A 130 5.99 1.41 4.09
CA ARG A 130 4.88 0.46 4.29
C ARG A 130 4.70 0.07 5.76
N PHE A 131 5.81 -0.05 6.50
CA PHE A 131 5.80 -0.32 7.94
C PHE A 131 5.53 0.92 8.82
N GLY A 132 5.38 2.11 8.21
CA GLY A 132 5.05 3.33 8.92
C GLY A 132 6.25 4.11 9.43
N TYR A 133 7.44 3.87 8.87
CA TYR A 133 8.64 4.61 9.23
C TYR A 133 8.81 5.87 8.37
N ASP A 134 8.58 7.02 8.99
CA ASP A 134 9.09 8.34 8.59
C ASP A 134 10.38 8.68 9.36
N SER A 135 10.98 9.84 9.09
CA SER A 135 12.21 10.28 9.79
C SER A 135 12.07 10.24 11.32
N ASN A 136 10.94 10.72 11.85
CA ASN A 136 10.68 10.82 13.28
C ASN A 136 10.50 9.45 13.95
N THR A 137 9.66 8.60 13.36
CA THR A 137 9.37 7.25 13.87
C THR A 137 10.57 6.33 13.72
N PHE A 138 11.32 6.47 12.63
CA PHE A 138 12.57 5.73 12.43
C PHE A 138 13.62 6.13 13.46
N GLU A 139 13.77 7.42 13.77
CA GLU A 139 14.72 7.90 14.79
C GLU A 139 14.44 7.32 16.19
N ASN A 140 13.17 7.09 16.51
CA ASN A 140 12.74 6.55 17.80
C ASN A 140 12.92 5.03 17.93
N LEU A 141 13.45 4.33 16.92
CA LEU A 141 13.79 2.92 17.05
C LEU A 141 14.89 2.74 18.10
N GLN A 142 14.65 1.87 19.08
CA GLN A 142 15.66 1.50 20.06
C GLN A 142 16.75 0.69 19.37
N VAL A 143 17.82 1.35 18.94
CA VAL A 143 19.05 0.68 18.56
C VAL A 143 19.67 0.13 19.86
N SER A 144 19.77 -1.19 19.94
CA SER A 144 20.19 -1.94 21.13
C SER A 144 21.57 -1.55 21.66
N ASP A 145 22.38 -0.85 20.85
CA ASP A 145 23.64 -0.26 21.27
C ASP A 145 23.78 1.18 20.74
N LYS A 146 23.43 2.17 21.57
CA LYS A 146 23.53 3.60 21.22
C LYS A 146 24.97 4.04 20.94
N ASN A 147 25.97 3.29 21.44
CA ASN A 147 27.39 3.61 21.24
C ASN A 147 27.93 3.04 19.92
N ASN A 148 27.18 2.17 19.24
CA ASN A 148 27.56 1.57 17.97
C ASN A 148 26.38 1.55 17.00
N ILE A 149 25.86 2.73 16.67
CA ILE A 149 24.82 2.88 15.65
C ILE A 149 25.41 2.48 14.30
N PRO A 150 24.89 1.44 13.62
CA PRO A 150 25.42 1.01 12.35
C PRO A 150 25.38 2.16 11.33
N VAL A 151 26.46 2.36 10.56
CA VAL A 151 26.54 3.40 9.50
C VAL A 151 25.31 3.36 8.58
N LYS A 152 24.81 2.16 8.30
CA LYS A 152 23.58 1.91 7.54
C LYS A 152 22.36 2.61 8.13
N TYR A 153 22.18 2.58 9.46
CA TYR A 153 21.06 3.21 10.15
C TYR A 153 21.07 4.73 10.01
N ASN A 154 22.22 5.36 10.24
CA ASN A 154 22.37 6.80 10.08
C ASN A 154 22.10 7.25 8.65
N ASN A 155 22.57 6.49 7.65
CA ASN A 155 22.30 6.77 6.25
C ASN A 155 20.80 6.71 5.91
N PHE A 156 20.07 5.69 6.39
CA PHE A 156 18.62 5.63 6.17
C PHE A 156 17.85 6.72 6.91
N LYS A 157 18.28 7.10 8.11
CA LYS A 157 17.72 8.24 8.82
C LYS A 157 17.88 9.53 8.00
N MET A 158 19.08 9.77 7.46
CA MET A 158 19.36 10.93 6.61
C MET A 158 18.51 10.93 5.33
N LEU A 159 18.37 9.77 4.69
CA LEU A 159 17.52 9.62 3.50
C LEU A 159 16.05 9.90 3.80
N LEU A 160 15.51 9.35 4.89
CA LEU A 160 14.12 9.58 5.30
C LEU A 160 13.88 11.05 5.66
N SER A 161 14.83 11.71 6.34
CA SER A 161 14.73 13.14 6.64
C SER A 161 14.70 13.98 5.35
N ALA A 162 15.61 13.71 4.40
CA ALA A 162 15.63 14.40 3.12
C ALA A 162 14.34 14.14 2.30
N LEU A 163 13.79 12.94 2.39
CA LEU A 163 12.55 12.58 1.72
C LEU A 163 11.36 13.32 2.32
N ASP A 164 11.25 13.38 3.65
CA ASP A 164 10.18 14.11 4.34
C ASP A 164 10.26 15.62 4.08
N GLU A 165 11.47 16.18 3.95
CA GLU A 165 11.70 17.56 3.48
C GLU A 165 11.14 17.78 2.07
N HIS A 166 11.40 16.85 1.14
CA HIS A 166 10.88 16.90 -0.23
C HIS A 166 9.35 16.78 -0.31
N PHE A 167 8.74 15.95 0.54
CA PHE A 167 7.30 15.73 0.51
C PHE A 167 6.48 16.91 1.01
N SER A 168 7.11 17.90 1.65
CA SER A 168 6.43 19.10 2.16
C SER A 168 5.22 18.73 3.05
N THR A 169 4.42 19.73 3.40
CA THR A 169 3.16 19.51 4.12
C THR A 169 2.06 18.92 3.23
N HIS A 170 2.26 18.78 1.91
CA HIS A 170 1.18 18.50 0.95
C HIS A 170 1.32 17.18 0.18
N LEU A 171 2.47 16.51 0.20
CA LEU A 171 2.69 15.25 -0.52
C LEU A 171 2.92 14.07 0.43
N ILE A 172 2.67 12.88 -0.09
CA ILE A 172 2.93 11.60 0.57
C ILE A 172 3.20 10.55 -0.52
N ASP A 173 4.07 9.58 -0.24
CA ASP A 173 4.27 8.42 -1.10
C ASP A 173 3.16 7.36 -0.91
N GLU A 174 2.91 6.56 -1.95
CA GLU A 174 1.95 5.46 -1.92
C GLU A 174 2.12 4.51 -0.70
N PRO A 175 3.32 4.00 -0.40
CA PRO A 175 3.56 3.15 0.78
C PRO A 175 3.08 3.75 2.10
N PHE A 176 3.42 5.00 2.37
CA PHE A 176 3.06 5.65 3.63
C PHE A 176 1.59 6.06 3.67
N ALA A 177 0.99 6.39 2.52
CA ALA A 177 -0.45 6.61 2.40
C ALA A 177 -1.24 5.34 2.74
N MET A 178 -0.81 4.18 2.22
CA MET A 178 -1.40 2.88 2.56
C MET A 178 -1.28 2.56 4.05
N HIS A 179 -0.10 2.77 4.63
CA HIS A 179 0.10 2.60 6.08
C HIS A 179 -0.85 3.49 6.88
N THR A 180 -0.95 4.77 6.52
CA THR A 180 -1.81 5.74 7.19
C THR A 180 -3.27 5.32 7.13
N ALA A 181 -3.75 4.88 5.97
CA ALA A 181 -5.11 4.33 5.85
C ALA A 181 -5.29 3.09 6.73
N ALA A 182 -4.38 2.12 6.68
CA ALA A 182 -4.49 0.89 7.46
C ALA A 182 -4.55 1.14 8.98
N LYS A 183 -3.84 2.17 9.46
CA LYS A 183 -3.77 2.50 10.90
C LYS A 183 -4.92 3.37 11.39
N SER A 184 -5.48 4.22 10.52
CA SER A 184 -6.42 5.28 10.93
C SER A 184 -7.82 5.14 10.34
N LEU A 185 -8.05 4.16 9.48
CA LEU A 185 -9.37 3.88 8.94
C LEU A 185 -10.36 3.56 10.06
N ASN A 186 -11.51 4.23 10.00
CA ASN A 186 -12.66 3.89 10.85
C ASN A 186 -13.86 3.45 10.01
N GLU A 187 -14.85 2.87 10.70
CA GLU A 187 -16.09 2.35 10.13
C GLU A 187 -16.84 3.41 9.31
N ASN A 188 -16.93 4.65 9.81
CA ASN A 188 -17.61 5.73 9.10
C ASN A 188 -16.93 6.08 7.76
N GLN A 189 -15.60 6.11 7.73
CA GLN A 189 -14.83 6.35 6.50
C GLN A 189 -14.99 5.21 5.50
N PHE A 190 -14.98 3.96 5.98
CA PHE A 190 -15.21 2.80 5.15
C PHE A 190 -16.60 2.87 4.49
N HIS A 191 -17.66 3.07 5.29
CA HIS A 191 -19.03 3.15 4.77
C HIS A 191 -19.31 4.42 3.97
N PHE A 192 -18.57 5.51 4.16
CA PHE A 192 -18.65 6.66 3.25
C PHE A 192 -18.24 6.26 1.82
N LYS A 193 -17.20 5.45 1.67
CA LYS A 193 -16.75 4.95 0.35
C LYS A 193 -17.62 3.80 -0.16
N PHE A 194 -18.04 2.94 0.76
CA PHE A 194 -18.66 1.65 0.51
C PHE A 194 -19.95 1.51 1.34
N PRO A 195 -20.99 2.30 1.03
CA PRO A 195 -22.17 2.42 1.90
C PRO A 195 -22.99 1.14 1.97
N ASP A 196 -23.05 0.40 0.87
CA ASP A 196 -23.91 -0.79 0.75
C ASP A 196 -23.20 -2.09 1.19
N ILE A 197 -21.88 -2.04 1.45
CA ILE A 197 -21.07 -3.21 1.77
C ILE A 197 -21.43 -3.75 3.15
N LYS A 198 -21.76 -5.04 3.19
CA LYS A 198 -22.07 -5.82 4.39
C LYS A 198 -21.06 -6.93 4.64
N ASP A 199 -20.55 -7.52 3.56
CA ASP A 199 -19.63 -8.65 3.62
C ASP A 199 -18.31 -8.33 2.89
N ILE A 200 -17.18 -8.66 3.53
CA ILE A 200 -15.84 -8.57 2.94
C ILE A 200 -15.30 -10.00 2.79
N TYR A 201 -14.83 -10.32 1.59
CA TYR A 201 -14.35 -11.64 1.18
C TYR A 201 -12.87 -11.61 0.78
#